data_AF-A0A350X4G8-F1
#
_entry.id   AF-A0A350X4G8-F1
#
_cell.length_a   1.000
_cell.length_b   1.000
_cell.length_c   1.000
_cell.angle_alpha   90.00
_cell.angle_beta   90.00
_cell.angle_gamma   90.00
#
_symmetry.space_group_name_H-M   'P 1'
#
loop_
_entity.id
_entity.type
_entity.pdbx_description
1 polymer ?
#
loop_
_entity_poly.entity_id
_entity_poly.type
_entity_poly.pdbx_seq_one_letter_code
_entity_poly.pdbx_strand_id
1 'polypeptide(L)'
;MNQLENLKIGLVLSGGGAKGAYEAGVIKALWDLGLNKQIKVVSGTSIGVINALIFCMDDLSIVEDGWNCINYGHFMSLDETVGIVLSNLFPKAKSHQALDAIEKAQQLAGVISQKGVR
;
A
#
# COMPACT_ATOMS: atom_id res chain seq x y z
N MET A 1 0.84 -32.77 0.02
CA MET A 1 1.07 -31.31 -0.09
C MET A 1 -0.28 -30.61 0.09
N ASN A 2 -0.35 -29.62 0.97
CA ASN A 2 -1.57 -28.86 1.25
C ASN A 2 -1.97 -28.06 0.01
N GLN A 3 -3.24 -28.13 -0.42
CA GLN A 3 -3.72 -27.40 -1.61
C GLN A 3 -3.52 -25.88 -1.51
N LEU A 4 -3.43 -25.35 -0.28
CA LEU A 4 -3.18 -23.95 0.03
C LEU A 4 -1.77 -23.46 -0.36
N GLU A 5 -0.76 -24.34 -0.39
CA GLU A 5 0.62 -23.91 -0.68
C GLU A 5 0.87 -23.59 -2.16
N ASN A 6 0.02 -24.11 -3.06
CA ASN A 6 0.16 -23.92 -4.51
C ASN A 6 -0.80 -22.87 -5.10
N LEU A 7 -1.58 -22.18 -4.26
CA LEU A 7 -2.46 -21.11 -4.72
C LEU A 7 -1.64 -19.91 -5.22
N LYS A 8 -2.06 -19.36 -6.37
CA LYS A 8 -1.56 -18.10 -6.91
C LYS A 8 -2.70 -17.09 -6.88
N ILE A 9 -2.59 -16.12 -5.99
CA ILE A 9 -3.65 -15.15 -5.69
C ILE A 9 -3.28 -13.79 -6.26
N GLY A 10 -4.25 -13.11 -6.86
CA GLY A 10 -4.19 -11.69 -7.12
C GLY A 10 -4.98 -10.93 -6.07
N LEU A 11 -4.34 -9.97 -5.40
CA LEU A 11 -4.98 -9.12 -4.40
C LEU A 11 -5.36 -7.78 -5.03
N VAL A 12 -6.63 -7.38 -4.89
CA VAL A 12 -7.13 -6.09 -5.40
C VAL A 12 -7.57 -5.24 -4.22
N LEU A 13 -6.95 -4.06 -4.07
CA LEU A 13 -7.23 -3.08 -3.03
C LEU A 13 -7.97 -1.90 -3.67
N SER A 14 -9.30 -1.94 -3.60
CA SER A 14 -10.17 -1.00 -4.31
C SER A 14 -10.11 0.43 -3.78
N GLY A 15 -9.59 0.64 -2.57
CA GLY A 15 -9.53 1.93 -1.89
C GLY A 15 -10.83 2.28 -1.15
N GLY A 16 -11.06 3.58 -0.93
CA GLY A 16 -12.20 4.07 -0.12
C GLY A 16 -11.86 5.21 0.84
N GLY A 17 -10.75 5.93 0.61
CA GLY A 17 -10.28 7.01 1.47
C GLY A 17 -9.90 6.51 2.86
N ALA A 18 -10.45 7.12 3.92
CA ALA A 18 -10.19 6.71 5.30
C ALA A 18 -10.55 5.23 5.59
N LYS A 19 -11.48 4.64 4.83
CA LYS A 19 -11.82 3.21 4.95
C LYS A 19 -10.71 2.27 4.49
N GLY A 20 -9.63 2.78 3.89
CA GLY A 20 -8.44 1.99 3.58
C GLY A 20 -7.82 1.31 4.81
N ALA A 21 -8.14 1.75 6.03
CA ALA A 21 -7.68 1.11 7.26
C ALA A 21 -8.17 -0.34 7.37
N TYR A 22 -9.37 -0.62 6.84
CA TYR A 22 -9.90 -1.98 6.79
C TYR A 22 -9.09 -2.87 5.84
N GLU A 23 -8.62 -2.33 4.71
CA GLU A 23 -7.72 -3.05 3.80
C GLU A 23 -6.38 -3.38 4.49
N ALA A 24 -5.85 -2.47 5.32
CA ALA A 24 -4.65 -2.72 6.11
C ALA A 24 -4.82 -3.85 7.14
N GLY A 25 -5.99 -3.92 7.77
CA GLY A 25 -6.34 -5.04 8.65
C GLY A 25 -6.42 -6.38 7.90
N VAL A 26 -6.98 -6.38 6.68
CA VAL A 26 -6.99 -7.57 5.81
C VAL A 26 -5.56 -7.98 5.45
N ILE A 27 -4.71 -7.02 5.10
CA ILE A 27 -3.29 -7.25 4.85
C ILE A 27 -2.64 -7.93 6.06
N LYS A 28 -2.78 -7.38 7.27
CA LYS A 28 -2.26 -7.97 8.50
C LYS A 28 -2.72 -9.42 8.69
N ALA A 29 -4.02 -9.68 8.53
CA ALA A 29 -4.57 -11.03 8.63
C ALA A 29 -3.97 -12.01 7.61
N LEU A 30 -3.69 -11.56 6.38
CA LEU A 30 -3.04 -12.39 5.36
C LEU A 30 -1.61 -12.77 5.76
N TRP A 31 -0.86 -11.88 6.44
CA TRP A 31 0.44 -12.22 7.02
C TRP A 31 0.32 -13.20 8.17
N ASP A 32 -0.59 -12.95 9.11
CA ASP A 32 -0.77 -13.78 10.30
C ASP A 32 -1.18 -15.22 9.93
N LEU A 33 -1.91 -15.38 8.82
CA LEU A 33 -2.29 -16.67 8.25
C LEU A 33 -1.19 -17.29 7.35
N GLY A 34 -0.07 -16.61 7.12
CA GLY A 34 1.00 -17.05 6.23
C GLY A 34 0.58 -17.12 4.75
N LEU A 35 -0.46 -16.37 4.38
CA LEU A 35 -1.04 -16.32 3.03
C LEU A 35 -0.39 -15.25 2.13
N ASN A 36 0.47 -14.38 2.68
CA ASN A 36 1.17 -13.33 1.94
C ASN A 36 2.03 -13.91 0.79
N LYS A 37 2.63 -15.09 0.98
CA LYS A 37 3.50 -15.75 -0.01
C LYS A 37 2.74 -16.25 -1.24
N GLN A 38 1.44 -16.49 -1.13
CA GLN A 38 0.56 -16.97 -2.19
C GLN A 38 0.09 -15.83 -3.08
N ILE A 39 0.20 -14.58 -2.61
CA ILE A 39 -0.15 -13.38 -3.38
C ILE A 39 0.98 -13.08 -4.35
N LYS A 40 0.68 -13.18 -5.64
CA LYS A 40 1.67 -13.03 -6.73
C LYS A 40 1.58 -11.68 -7.41
N VAL A 41 0.42 -11.05 -7.32
CA VAL A 41 0.16 -9.73 -7.88
C VAL A 41 -0.72 -8.95 -6.93
N VAL A 42 -0.47 -7.65 -6.83
CA VAL A 42 -1.31 -6.72 -6.07
C VAL A 42 -1.65 -5.55 -6.97
N SER A 43 -2.92 -5.13 -6.95
CA SER A 43 -3.36 -3.88 -7.56
C SER A 43 -4.04 -3.01 -6.52
N GLY A 44 -3.93 -1.69 -6.68
CA GLY A 44 -4.47 -0.71 -5.77
C GLY A 44 -5.11 0.46 -6.52
N THR A 45 -6.15 1.06 -5.96
CA THR A 45 -6.76 2.31 -6.46
C THR A 45 -6.94 3.30 -5.30
N SER A 46 -6.68 4.59 -5.54
CA SER A 46 -6.75 5.63 -4.49
C SER A 46 -5.84 5.26 -3.29
N ILE A 47 -6.35 5.28 -2.05
CA ILE A 47 -5.61 4.85 -0.86
C ILE A 47 -5.12 3.39 -0.96
N GLY A 48 -5.80 2.55 -1.75
CA GLY A 48 -5.43 1.16 -1.98
C GLY A 48 -4.07 1.02 -2.69
N VAL A 49 -3.63 2.05 -3.42
CA VAL A 49 -2.26 2.09 -3.99
C VAL A 49 -1.22 2.10 -2.87
N ILE A 50 -1.46 2.86 -1.80
CA ILE A 50 -0.54 2.93 -0.66
C ILE A 50 -0.49 1.57 0.04
N ASN A 51 -1.65 0.97 0.32
CA ASN A 51 -1.73 -0.36 0.91
C ASN A 51 -1.05 -1.42 0.02
N ALA A 52 -1.16 -1.31 -1.30
CA ALA A 52 -0.49 -2.21 -2.25
C ALA A 52 1.04 -2.06 -2.19
N LEU A 53 1.55 -0.83 -2.11
CA LEU A 53 2.99 -0.58 -1.98
C LEU A 53 3.54 -1.13 -0.67
N ILE A 54 2.84 -0.85 0.43
CA ILE A 54 3.19 -1.37 1.75
C ILE A 54 3.23 -2.91 1.72
N PHE A 55 2.23 -3.55 1.11
CA PHE A 55 2.20 -5.00 0.93
C PHE A 55 3.46 -5.49 0.20
N CYS A 56 3.83 -4.84 -0.90
CA CYS A 56 4.98 -5.22 -1.72
C CYS A 56 6.35 -5.07 -1.04
N MET A 57 6.43 -4.35 0.09
CA MET A 57 7.68 -4.21 0.85
C MET A 57 8.01 -5.44 1.70
N ASP A 58 7.05 -6.35 1.86
CA ASP A 58 7.19 -7.61 2.61
C ASP A 58 7.71 -7.44 4.05
N ASP A 59 7.38 -6.30 4.66
CA ASP A 59 7.72 -5.96 6.05
C ASP A 59 6.46 -5.51 6.78
N LEU A 60 6.01 -6.34 7.73
CA LEU A 60 4.77 -6.11 8.45
C LEU A 60 4.84 -4.89 9.39
N SER A 61 6.03 -4.52 9.85
CA SER A 61 6.21 -3.34 10.71
C SER A 61 5.86 -2.05 9.97
N ILE A 62 6.04 -2.07 8.65
CA ILE A 62 5.72 -0.96 7.77
C ILE A 62 4.20 -0.74 7.65
N VAL A 63 3.40 -1.81 7.73
CA VAL A 63 1.93 -1.70 7.73
C VAL A 63 1.46 -0.94 8.97
N GLU A 64 1.98 -1.32 10.14
CA GLU A 64 1.59 -0.74 11.42
C GLU A 64 2.10 0.71 11.55
N ASP A 65 3.37 0.95 11.24
CA ASP A 65 3.97 2.30 11.27
C ASP A 65 3.29 3.22 10.25
N GLY A 66 3.03 2.72 9.03
CA GLY A 66 2.40 3.48 7.96
C GLY A 66 1.02 3.99 8.36
N TRP A 67 0.17 3.14 8.92
CA TRP A 67 -1.17 3.54 9.36
C TRP A 67 -1.18 4.40 10.62
N ASN A 68 -0.25 4.19 11.55
CA ASN A 68 -0.11 5.03 12.74
C ASN A 68 0.31 6.48 12.39
N CYS A 69 0.98 6.70 11.26
CA CYS A 69 1.39 8.03 10.79
C CYS A 69 0.32 8.78 9.98
N ILE A 70 -0.76 8.13 9.55
CA ILE A 70 -1.79 8.76 8.72
C ILE A 70 -2.88 9.37 9.63
N ASN A 71 -3.00 10.70 9.61
CA ASN A 71 -4.06 11.41 10.34
C ASN A 71 -5.29 11.66 9.44
N TYR A 72 -6.43 12.03 10.05
CA TYR A 72 -7.68 12.28 9.31
C TYR A 72 -7.56 13.39 8.26
N GLY A 73 -6.71 14.40 8.51
CA GLY A 73 -6.45 15.52 7.60
C GLY A 73 -5.73 15.12 6.33
N HIS A 74 -4.80 14.14 6.41
CA HIS A 74 -4.05 13.64 5.26
C HIS A 74 -4.95 12.89 4.26
N PHE A 75 -6.05 12.25 4.68
CA PHE A 75 -6.96 11.58 3.73
C PHE A 75 -7.65 12.52 2.75
N MET A 76 -7.77 13.81 3.09
CA MET A 76 -8.35 14.83 2.21
C MET A 76 -7.37 15.21 1.08
N SER A 77 -6.08 14.96 1.27
CA SER A 77 -4.99 15.22 0.34
C SER A 77 -4.16 13.95 0.12
N LEU A 78 -4.57 13.13 -0.86
CA LEU A 78 -3.83 11.94 -1.27
C LEU A 78 -2.34 12.24 -1.55
N ASP A 79 -2.03 13.44 -2.05
CA ASP A 79 -0.66 13.92 -2.26
C ASP A 79 0.18 13.96 -0.96
N GLU A 80 -0.37 14.48 0.14
CA GLU A 80 0.34 14.51 1.42
C GLU A 80 0.43 13.13 2.05
N THR A 81 -0.63 12.33 1.96
CA THR A 81 -0.60 10.96 2.48
C THR A 81 0.47 10.14 1.78
N VAL A 82 0.51 10.20 0.44
CA VAL A 82 1.54 9.54 -0.36
C VAL A 82 2.92 10.08 0.01
N GLY A 83 3.11 11.40 0.10
CA GLY A 83 4.39 12.00 0.47
C GLY A 83 4.92 11.56 1.84
N ILE A 84 4.06 11.53 2.86
CA ILE A 84 4.41 11.15 4.24
C ILE A 84 4.68 9.66 4.36
N VAL A 85 3.81 8.84 3.75
CA VAL A 85 4.01 7.40 3.77
C VAL A 85 5.32 7.12 3.05
N LEU A 86 5.50 7.61 1.83
CA LEU A 86 6.72 7.35 1.07
C LEU A 86 7.99 7.84 1.76
N SER A 87 8.00 9.02 2.40
CA SER A 87 9.18 9.49 3.15
C SER A 87 9.57 8.58 4.32
N ASN A 88 8.60 7.93 4.96
CA ASN A 88 8.84 6.90 5.98
C ASN A 88 9.21 5.53 5.37
N LEU A 89 8.79 5.25 4.14
CA LEU A 89 9.06 4.00 3.42
C LEU A 89 10.42 3.99 2.72
N PHE A 90 10.86 5.10 2.12
CA PHE A 90 12.13 5.22 1.38
C PHE A 90 13.36 4.71 2.15
N PRO A 91 13.55 5.02 3.44
CA PRO A 91 14.70 4.55 4.21
C PRO A 91 14.67 3.05 4.50
N LYS A 92 13.47 2.44 4.48
CA LYS A 92 13.23 1.04 4.84
C LYS A 92 13.15 0.11 3.62
N ALA A 93 12.97 0.66 2.42
CA ALA A 93 12.89 -0.10 1.18
C ALA A 93 14.27 -0.71 0.83
N LYS A 94 14.37 -2.04 0.93
CA LYS A 94 15.63 -2.78 0.68
C LYS A 94 15.83 -3.22 -0.77
N SER A 95 14.79 -3.17 -1.61
CA SER A 95 14.83 -3.69 -2.98
C SER A 95 14.64 -2.58 -4.03
N HIS A 96 15.37 -2.69 -5.14
CA HIS A 96 15.27 -1.74 -6.26
C HIS A 96 13.86 -1.70 -6.87
N GLN A 97 13.16 -2.83 -6.88
CA GLN A 97 11.76 -2.91 -7.33
C GLN A 97 10.80 -2.15 -6.41
N ALA A 98 11.05 -2.15 -5.09
CA ALA A 98 10.26 -1.36 -4.15
C ALA A 98 10.51 0.14 -4.35
N LEU A 99 11.76 0.54 -4.61
CA LEU A 99 12.10 1.94 -4.92
C LEU A 99 11.42 2.43 -6.21
N ASP A 100 11.44 1.63 -7.28
CA ASP A 100 10.74 1.94 -8.53
C ASP A 100 9.22 2.06 -8.35
N ALA A 101 8.63 1.19 -7.51
CA ALA A 101 7.20 1.22 -7.20
C ALA A 101 6.83 2.48 -6.40
N ILE A 102 7.68 2.86 -5.43
CA ILE A 102 7.55 4.09 -4.66
C ILE A 102 7.61 5.33 -5.59
N GLU A 103 8.60 5.38 -6.49
CA GLU A 103 8.77 6.52 -7.42
C GLU A 103 7.56 6.67 -8.35
N LYS A 104 7.04 5.56 -8.88
CA LYS A 104 5.80 5.55 -9.68
C LYS A 104 4.59 5.98 -8.88
N ALA A 105 4.53 5.66 -7.59
CA ALA A 105 3.45 6.10 -6.72
C ALA A 105 3.47 7.60 -6.43
N GLN A 106 4.65 8.22 -6.31
CA GLN A 106 4.77 9.68 -6.23
C GLN A 106 4.22 10.36 -7.49
N GLN A 107 4.51 9.80 -8.66
CA GLN A 107 4.01 10.32 -9.92
C GLN A 107 2.48 10.22 -10.03
N LEU A 108 1.90 9.12 -9.54
CA LEU A 108 0.45 8.92 -9.49
C LEU A 108 -0.25 9.94 -8.58
N ALA A 109 0.35 10.31 -7.46
CA ALA A 109 -0.18 11.35 -6.58
C ALA A 109 -0.38 12.67 -7.36
N GLY A 110 0.65 13.12 -8.08
CA GLY A 110 0.61 14.33 -8.92
C GLY A 110 -0.48 14.34 -10.00
N VAL A 111 -0.96 13.18 -10.47
CA VAL A 111 -2.04 13.04 -11.47
C VAL A 111 -3.44 13.17 -10.83
N ILE A 112 -3.58 12.91 -9.53
CA ILE A 112 -4.87 12.94 -8.79
C ILE A 112 -5.11 14.32 -8.16
N SER A 113 -4.13 15.22 -8.24
CA SER A 113 -4.25 16.60 -7.77
C SER A 113 -5.35 17.35 -8.54
N GLN A 114 -6.38 17.83 -7.83
CA GLN A 114 -7.47 18.62 -8.42
C GLN A 114 -7.01 19.94 -9.07
N LYS A 115 -5.73 20.32 -8.91
CA LYS A 115 -5.14 21.53 -9.52
C LYS A 115 -5.05 21.47 -11.05
N GLY A 116 -5.17 20.29 -11.68
CA GLY A 116 -5.11 20.13 -13.14
C GLY A 116 -6.41 20.40 -13.90
N VAL A 117 -7.54 20.69 -13.23
CA VAL A 117 -8.85 20.97 -13.86
C VAL A 117 -9.26 22.43 -13.63
N ARG A 118 -8.33 23.36 -13.82
CA ARG A 118 -8.64 24.80 -13.92
C ARG A 118 -8.11 25.37 -15.21
#